data_AF-T1BIA9-F1
#
_entry.id   AF-T1BIA9-F1
#
_cell.length_a   1.000
_cell.length_b   1.000
_cell.length_c   1.000
_cell.angle_alpha   90.00
_cell.angle_beta   90.00
_cell.angle_gamma   90.00
#
_symmetry.space_group_name_H-M   'P 1'
#
loop_
_entity.id
_entity.type
_entity.pdbx_description
1 polymer ?
#
loop_
_entity_poly.entity_id
_entity_poly.type
_entity_poly.pdbx_seq_one_letter_code
_entity_poly.pdbx_strand_id
1 'polypeptide(L)'
;MLSEWEDTKASEYREIQSAAKKVSRKLRERVRVEVTMAGNRDSLEQLLREVGGNLSAALERLRSLGQLSLPDFVQRCREGKDALMQHYGLPAGSAERIAQADLDLFMRIEELDLPATTKIELNTAPEGDSLTWQTLEALSTGQKATAVLLLLLLESEAPLVVDQPEDDLDNR
;
A
#
# COMPACT_ATOMS: atom_id res chain seq x y z
N MET A 1 19.62 -17.84 4.17
CA MET A 1 18.62 -18.23 3.14
C MET A 1 17.31 -17.45 3.31
N LEU A 2 16.44 -17.70 4.31
CA LEU A 2 15.21 -16.90 4.50
C LEU A 2 15.48 -15.50 5.11
N SER A 3 16.27 -15.44 6.19
CA SER A 3 16.63 -14.17 6.85
C SER A 3 17.41 -13.21 5.95
N GLU A 4 18.33 -13.71 5.12
CA GLU A 4 19.09 -12.86 4.16
C GLU A 4 18.19 -12.27 3.07
N TRP A 5 17.15 -13.00 2.66
CA TRP A 5 16.15 -12.54 1.70
C TRP A 5 15.23 -11.47 2.30
N GLU A 6 14.80 -11.67 3.55
CA GLU A 6 14.05 -10.65 4.30
C GLU A 6 14.87 -9.37 4.52
N ASP A 7 16.17 -9.50 4.85
CA ASP A 7 17.08 -8.36 5.03
C ASP A 7 17.26 -7.57 3.73
N THR A 8 17.39 -8.27 2.60
CA THR A 8 17.52 -7.64 1.28
C THR A 8 16.25 -6.87 0.93
N LYS A 9 15.07 -7.46 1.13
CA LYS A 9 13.78 -6.79 0.91
C LYS A 9 13.56 -5.59 1.83
N ALA A 10 13.96 -5.72 3.09
CA ALA A 10 13.91 -4.62 4.03
C ALA A 10 14.86 -3.49 3.60
N SER A 11 15.98 -3.79 2.97
CA SER A 11 16.87 -2.79 2.38
C SER A 11 16.22 -2.06 1.19
N GLU A 12 15.75 -2.81 0.19
CA GLU A 12 15.07 -2.24 -0.99
C GLU A 12 13.87 -1.37 -0.59
N TYR A 13 13.05 -1.86 0.35
CA TYR A 13 11.94 -1.08 0.87
C TYR A 13 12.40 0.21 1.56
N ARG A 14 13.47 0.16 2.36
CA ARG A 14 14.02 1.37 3.00
C ARG A 14 14.47 2.40 1.97
N GLU A 15 15.05 1.95 0.86
CA GLU A 15 15.44 2.84 -0.25
C GLU A 15 14.22 3.49 -0.89
N ILE A 16 13.20 2.71 -1.27
CA ILE A 16 11.96 3.22 -1.88
C ILE A 16 11.22 4.17 -0.90
N GLN A 17 11.14 3.80 0.38
CA GLN A 17 10.52 4.63 1.40
C GLN A 17 11.28 5.95 1.61
N SER A 18 12.62 5.91 1.58
CA SER A 18 13.47 7.10 1.66
C SER A 18 13.25 8.01 0.45
N ALA A 19 13.16 7.44 -0.75
CA ALA A 19 12.84 8.18 -1.97
C ALA A 19 11.46 8.85 -1.88
N ALA A 20 10.42 8.11 -1.47
CA ALA A 20 9.07 8.66 -1.28
C ALA A 20 9.02 9.82 -0.27
N LYS A 21 9.74 9.69 0.85
CA LYS A 21 9.90 10.77 1.84
C LYS A 21 10.63 11.98 1.25
N LYS A 22 11.68 11.75 0.45
CA LYS A 22 12.45 12.82 -0.22
C LYS A 22 11.57 13.58 -1.20
N VAL A 23 10.79 12.87 -2.03
CA VAL A 23 9.83 13.46 -2.98
C VAL A 23 8.79 14.30 -2.25
N SER A 24 8.11 13.72 -1.26
CA SER A 24 7.09 14.42 -0.46
C SER A 24 7.64 15.67 0.24
N ARG A 25 8.90 15.64 0.67
CA ARG A 25 9.58 16.78 1.29
C ARG A 25 9.97 17.87 0.31
N LYS A 26 10.28 17.55 -0.95
CA LYS A 26 10.62 18.55 -1.97
C LYS A 26 9.35 19.16 -2.58
N LEU A 27 8.28 18.38 -2.79
CA LEU A 27 6.98 18.84 -3.32
C LEU A 27 5.98 19.16 -2.20
N ARG A 28 6.45 19.82 -1.13
CA ARG A 28 5.65 20.07 0.09
C ARG A 28 4.29 20.65 -0.26
N GLU A 29 3.25 20.16 0.41
CA GLU A 29 1.88 20.66 0.26
C GLU A 29 1.31 20.56 -1.16
N ARG A 30 2.04 19.97 -2.11
CA ARG A 30 1.62 19.79 -3.50
C ARG A 30 1.43 18.33 -3.82
N VAL A 31 2.44 17.50 -3.58
CA VAL A 31 2.40 16.05 -3.82
C VAL A 31 2.89 15.32 -2.58
N ARG A 32 2.16 14.28 -2.20
CA ARG A 32 2.53 13.35 -1.13
C ARG A 32 2.67 11.96 -1.73
N VAL A 33 3.75 11.28 -1.38
CA VAL A 33 4.03 9.90 -1.77
C VAL A 33 4.22 9.07 -0.51
N GLU A 34 3.44 8.01 -0.38
CA GLU A 34 3.51 7.05 0.71
C GLU A 34 3.78 5.66 0.14
N VAL A 35 4.60 4.87 0.83
CA VAL A 35 4.93 3.50 0.42
C VAL A 35 4.57 2.58 1.58
N THR A 36 3.82 1.53 1.27
CA THR A 36 3.35 0.53 2.23
C THR A 36 4.04 -0.79 1.95
N MET A 37 4.86 -1.26 2.91
CA MET A 37 5.48 -2.59 2.83
C MET A 37 4.41 -3.67 2.88
N ALA A 38 4.54 -4.70 2.05
CA ALA A 38 3.54 -5.76 1.94
C ALA A 38 2.12 -5.18 1.75
N GLY A 39 2.04 -4.12 0.93
CA GLY A 39 0.83 -3.35 0.70
C GLY A 39 -0.07 -3.98 -0.36
N ASN A 40 0.49 -4.72 -1.31
CA ASN A 40 -0.30 -5.56 -2.20
C ASN A 40 -0.56 -6.88 -1.49
N ARG A 41 -1.80 -7.08 -1.05
CA ARG A 41 -2.25 -8.24 -0.27
C ARG A 41 -3.15 -9.17 -1.07
N ASP A 42 -3.25 -9.00 -2.39
CA ASP A 42 -4.19 -9.76 -3.23
C ASP A 42 -3.95 -11.27 -3.15
N SER A 43 -2.69 -11.70 -3.16
CA SER A 43 -2.32 -13.11 -3.02
C SER A 43 -2.71 -13.68 -1.65
N LEU A 44 -2.53 -12.92 -0.58
CA LEU A 44 -2.99 -13.30 0.76
C LEU A 44 -4.52 -13.38 0.82
N GLU A 45 -5.22 -12.38 0.27
CA GLU A 45 -6.68 -12.37 0.22
C GLU A 45 -7.23 -13.57 -0.56
N GLN A 46 -6.56 -13.97 -1.65
CA GLN A 46 -6.93 -15.14 -2.44
C GLN A 46 -6.78 -16.43 -1.62
N LEU A 47 -5.66 -16.62 -0.91
CA LEU A 47 -5.48 -17.78 -0.04
C LEU A 47 -6.52 -17.82 1.09
N LEU A 48 -6.74 -16.71 1.78
CA LEU A 48 -7.69 -16.66 2.89
C LEU A 48 -9.13 -17.00 2.46
N ARG A 49 -9.51 -16.72 1.20
CA ARG A 49 -10.84 -17.09 0.68
C ARG A 49 -11.05 -18.61 0.59
N GLU A 50 -10.00 -19.42 0.56
CA GLU A 50 -10.10 -20.89 0.56
C GLU A 50 -10.71 -21.42 1.86
N VAL A 51 -10.59 -20.68 2.97
CA VAL A 51 -11.22 -20.99 4.26
C VAL A 51 -12.75 -20.97 4.15
N GLY A 52 -13.30 -20.23 3.18
CA GLY A 52 -14.73 -20.12 2.95
C GLY A 52 -15.48 -19.24 3.96
N GLY A 53 -16.78 -19.08 3.74
CA GLY A 53 -17.63 -18.17 4.50
C GLY A 53 -17.41 -16.70 4.16
N ASN A 54 -18.02 -15.80 4.95
CA ASN A 54 -17.88 -14.36 4.75
C ASN A 54 -16.63 -13.84 5.48
N LEU A 55 -15.64 -13.40 4.70
CA LEU A 55 -14.38 -12.82 5.18
C LEU A 55 -14.21 -11.35 4.81
N SER A 56 -15.19 -10.71 4.16
CA SER A 56 -15.03 -9.37 3.56
C SER A 56 -14.52 -8.32 4.56
N ALA A 57 -15.07 -8.31 5.78
CA ALA A 57 -14.64 -7.38 6.83
C ALA A 57 -13.22 -7.69 7.37
N ALA A 58 -12.82 -8.96 7.41
CA ALA A 58 -11.46 -9.33 7.81
C ALA A 58 -10.44 -8.95 6.73
N LEU A 59 -10.76 -9.20 5.45
CA LEU A 59 -9.89 -8.81 4.33
C LEU A 59 -9.73 -7.29 4.26
N GLU A 60 -10.82 -6.53 4.42
CA GLU A 60 -10.75 -5.06 4.47
C GLU A 60 -9.90 -4.57 5.65
N ARG A 61 -10.05 -5.22 6.82
CA ARG A 61 -9.23 -4.90 7.98
C ARG A 61 -7.76 -5.15 7.69
N LEU A 62 -7.43 -6.32 7.15
CA LEU A 62 -6.07 -6.65 6.74
C LEU A 62 -5.56 -5.64 5.73
N ARG A 63 -6.30 -5.26 4.69
CA ARG A 63 -5.92 -4.26 3.69
C ARG A 63 -5.62 -2.89 4.28
N SER A 64 -6.37 -2.47 5.30
CA SER A 64 -6.20 -1.17 5.98
C SER A 64 -4.95 -1.06 6.85
N LEU A 65 -4.26 -2.17 7.16
CA LEU A 65 -3.08 -2.16 8.02
C LEU A 65 -1.91 -1.46 7.33
N GLY A 66 -1.26 -0.53 8.04
CA GLY A 66 -0.08 0.14 7.50
C GLY A 66 1.13 -0.79 7.32
N GLN A 67 1.19 -1.89 8.07
CA GLN A 67 2.23 -2.93 7.93
C GLN A 67 1.62 -4.30 8.25
N LEU A 68 2.11 -5.33 7.57
CA LEU A 68 1.73 -6.72 7.80
C LEU A 68 2.98 -7.59 7.71
N SER A 69 3.19 -8.43 8.72
CA SER A 69 4.21 -9.49 8.71
C SER A 69 3.49 -10.83 8.55
N LEU A 70 3.80 -11.56 7.48
CA LEU A 70 3.22 -12.88 7.24
C LEU A 70 3.60 -13.90 8.33
N PRO A 71 4.87 -13.97 8.80
CA PRO A 71 5.23 -14.83 9.92
C PRO A 71 4.47 -14.51 11.21
N ASP A 72 4.33 -13.23 11.56
CA ASP A 72 3.55 -12.85 12.74
C ASP A 72 2.06 -13.17 12.54
N PHE A 73 1.51 -12.88 11.36
CA PHE A 73 0.11 -13.19 11.06
C PHE A 73 -0.19 -14.68 11.21
N VAL A 74 0.64 -15.54 10.63
CA VAL A 74 0.48 -17.00 10.73
C VAL A 74 0.71 -17.50 12.15
N GLN A 75 1.65 -16.93 12.89
CA GLN A 75 1.82 -17.23 14.31
C GLN A 75 0.55 -16.89 15.11
N ARG A 76 -0.08 -15.74 14.85
CA ARG A 76 -1.37 -15.36 15.48
C ARG A 76 -2.51 -16.28 15.03
N CYS A 77 -2.53 -16.77 13.79
CA CYS A 77 -3.48 -17.79 13.35
C CYS A 77 -3.36 -19.07 14.20
N ARG A 78 -2.13 -19.55 14.43
CA ARG A 78 -1.84 -20.75 15.23
C ARG A 78 -2.20 -20.58 16.71
N GLU A 79 -2.08 -19.37 17.26
CA GLU A 79 -2.49 -19.06 18.65
C GLU A 79 -4.01 -18.99 18.83
N GLY A 80 -4.75 -18.79 17.73
CA GLY A 80 -6.20 -18.90 17.69
C GLY A 80 -6.92 -17.57 17.51
N LYS A 81 -8.26 -17.64 17.58
CA LYS A 81 -9.14 -16.50 17.26
C LYS A 81 -8.82 -15.24 18.08
N ASP A 82 -8.55 -15.40 19.37
CA ASP A 82 -8.44 -14.26 20.28
C ASP A 82 -7.18 -13.46 19.96
N ALA A 83 -6.11 -14.13 19.55
CA ALA A 83 -4.87 -13.52 19.09
C ALA A 83 -5.10 -12.72 17.79
N LEU A 84 -5.83 -13.28 16.81
CA LEU A 84 -6.21 -12.58 15.58
C LEU A 84 -7.10 -11.35 15.84
N MET A 85 -8.04 -11.46 16.78
CA MET A 85 -8.90 -10.34 17.17
C MET A 85 -8.09 -9.22 17.83
N GLN A 86 -7.18 -9.56 18.75
CA GLN A 86 -6.41 -8.57 19.51
C GLN A 86 -5.36 -7.88 18.65
N HIS A 87 -4.60 -8.62 17.85
CA HIS A 87 -3.48 -8.08 17.07
C HIS A 87 -3.93 -7.41 15.78
N TYR A 88 -4.91 -7.98 15.10
CA TYR A 88 -5.34 -7.51 13.77
C TYR A 88 -6.72 -6.86 13.78
N GLY A 89 -7.49 -6.98 14.86
CA GLY A 89 -8.85 -6.43 14.93
C GLY A 89 -9.84 -7.19 14.04
N LEU A 90 -9.57 -8.47 13.74
CA LEU A 90 -10.46 -9.25 12.88
C LEU A 90 -11.80 -9.50 13.59
N PRO A 91 -12.93 -9.51 12.87
CA PRO A 91 -14.21 -9.91 13.45
C PRO A 91 -14.16 -11.36 13.95
N ALA A 92 -14.81 -11.65 15.09
CA ALA A 92 -14.72 -12.94 15.78
C ALA A 92 -15.05 -14.14 14.88
N GLY A 93 -16.11 -14.04 14.06
CA GLY A 93 -16.52 -15.14 13.18
C GLY A 93 -15.51 -15.45 12.07
N SER A 94 -14.88 -14.43 11.48
CA SER A 94 -13.80 -14.62 10.51
C SER A 94 -12.49 -15.05 11.16
N ALA A 95 -12.19 -14.53 12.35
CA ALA A 95 -11.00 -14.91 13.11
C ALA A 95 -11.02 -16.39 13.49
N GLU A 96 -12.17 -16.88 13.98
CA GLU A 96 -12.36 -18.31 14.30
C GLU A 96 -12.11 -19.20 13.08
N ARG A 97 -12.71 -18.85 11.93
CA ARG A 97 -12.54 -19.63 10.70
C ARG A 97 -11.09 -19.68 10.24
N ILE A 98 -10.41 -18.54 10.21
CA ILE A 98 -9.00 -18.45 9.81
C ILE A 98 -8.12 -19.26 10.76
N ALA A 99 -8.37 -19.18 12.07
CA ALA A 99 -7.63 -19.95 13.08
C ALA A 99 -7.84 -21.48 12.96
N GLN A 100 -8.99 -21.92 12.45
CA GLN A 100 -9.32 -23.33 12.23
C GLN A 100 -8.85 -23.87 10.86
N ALA A 101 -8.21 -23.05 10.03
CA ALA A 101 -7.67 -23.51 8.76
C ALA A 101 -6.56 -24.55 8.95
N ASP A 102 -6.28 -25.31 7.89
CA ASP A 102 -5.26 -26.34 7.94
C ASP A 102 -3.84 -25.77 7.94
N LEU A 103 -2.90 -26.61 8.37
CA LEU A 103 -1.48 -26.25 8.42
C LEU A 103 -0.92 -25.96 7.01
N ASP A 104 -1.47 -26.61 5.98
CA ASP A 104 -1.07 -26.40 4.58
C ASP A 104 -1.33 -24.95 4.14
N LEU A 105 -2.51 -24.40 4.45
CA LEU A 105 -2.80 -23.00 4.18
C LEU A 105 -1.81 -22.07 4.88
N PHE A 106 -1.48 -22.34 6.14
CA PHE A 106 -0.54 -21.52 6.91
C PHE A 106 0.88 -21.54 6.32
N MET A 107 1.35 -22.71 5.88
CA MET A 107 2.65 -22.81 5.20
C MET A 107 2.65 -22.03 3.88
N ARG A 108 1.58 -22.16 3.08
CA ARG A 108 1.43 -21.40 1.83
C ARG A 108 1.38 -19.89 2.06
N ILE A 109 0.78 -19.43 3.16
CA ILE A 109 0.79 -18.02 3.54
C ILE A 109 2.20 -17.55 3.92
N GLU A 110 2.97 -18.33 4.68
CA GLU A 110 4.36 -17.99 5.05
C GLU A 110 5.29 -17.89 3.83
N GLU A 111 5.00 -18.63 2.76
CA GLU A 111 5.75 -18.60 1.49
C GLU A 111 5.39 -17.43 0.57
N LEU A 112 4.32 -16.68 0.87
CA LEU A 112 3.90 -15.58 0.02
C LEU A 112 4.94 -14.45 0.01
N ASP A 113 5.11 -13.88 -1.18
CA ASP A 113 5.73 -12.58 -1.35
C ASP A 113 4.63 -11.52 -1.52
N LEU A 114 4.62 -10.52 -0.63
CA LEU A 114 3.73 -9.37 -0.72
C LEU A 114 4.50 -8.13 -1.19
N PRO A 115 4.31 -7.71 -2.46
CA PRO A 115 4.94 -6.50 -2.97
C PRO A 115 4.55 -5.25 -2.18
N ALA A 116 5.46 -4.27 -2.14
CA ALA A 116 5.12 -2.94 -1.65
C ALA A 116 4.15 -2.25 -2.61
N THR A 117 3.29 -1.38 -2.07
CA THR A 117 2.46 -0.46 -2.87
C THR A 117 2.90 0.97 -2.65
N THR A 118 2.66 1.81 -3.66
CA THR A 118 2.92 3.25 -3.59
C THR A 118 1.60 3.99 -3.78
N LYS A 119 1.30 4.89 -2.85
CA LYS A 119 0.17 5.80 -2.90
C LYS A 119 0.67 7.20 -3.20
N ILE A 120 0.16 7.80 -4.26
CA ILE A 120 0.47 9.18 -4.63
C ILE A 120 -0.80 10.02 -4.47
N GLU A 121 -0.67 11.15 -3.79
CA GLU A 121 -1.74 12.09 -3.53
C GLU A 121 -1.34 13.49 -3.99
N LEU A 122 -2.26 14.18 -4.66
CA LEU A 122 -2.13 15.58 -5.03
C LEU A 122 -2.96 16.42 -4.06
N ASN A 123 -2.40 17.55 -3.62
CA ASN A 123 -3.19 18.58 -2.96
C ASN A 123 -3.98 19.37 -3.99
N THR A 124 -5.31 19.31 -3.89
CA THR A 124 -6.24 20.03 -4.77
C THR A 124 -6.88 21.23 -4.10
N ALA A 125 -6.44 21.60 -2.88
CA ALA A 125 -6.96 22.78 -2.20
C ALA A 125 -6.57 24.07 -2.94
N PRO A 126 -7.46 25.08 -2.96
CA PRO A 126 -7.09 26.43 -3.34
C PRO A 126 -5.94 26.97 -2.49
N GLU A 127 -5.20 27.93 -3.04
CA GLU A 127 -4.11 28.57 -2.32
C GLU A 127 -4.63 29.33 -1.09
N GLY A 128 -4.05 29.05 0.08
CA GLY A 128 -4.47 29.64 1.36
C GLY A 128 -5.47 28.81 2.17
N ASP A 129 -6.07 27.77 1.57
CA ASP A 129 -7.01 26.87 2.26
C ASP A 129 -6.30 25.67 2.93
N SER A 130 -7.06 24.93 3.75
CA SER A 130 -6.57 23.67 4.30
C SER A 130 -6.33 22.62 3.20
N LEU A 131 -5.18 21.96 3.27
CA LEU A 131 -4.77 20.93 2.31
C LEU A 131 -5.86 19.87 2.11
N THR A 132 -6.16 19.58 0.85
CA THR A 132 -7.14 18.57 0.43
C THR A 132 -6.42 17.55 -0.43
N TRP A 133 -6.10 16.39 0.16
CA TRP A 133 -5.37 15.33 -0.52
C TRP A 133 -6.32 14.41 -1.27
N GLN A 134 -6.05 14.21 -2.56
CA GLN A 134 -6.77 13.25 -3.40
C GLN A 134 -5.80 12.27 -4.03
N THR A 135 -6.16 10.99 -4.06
CA THR A 135 -5.35 9.95 -4.71
C THR A 135 -5.40 10.12 -6.22
N LEU A 136 -4.38 9.63 -6.93
CA LEU A 136 -4.33 9.73 -8.39
C LEU A 136 -5.61 9.20 -9.06
N GLU A 137 -6.22 8.14 -8.55
CA GLU A 137 -7.43 7.53 -9.11
C GLU A 137 -8.64 8.48 -9.07
N ALA A 138 -8.73 9.32 -8.04
CA ALA A 138 -9.81 10.28 -7.82
C ALA A 138 -9.63 11.60 -8.60
N LEU A 139 -8.43 11.84 -9.14
CA LEU A 139 -8.11 13.08 -9.87
C LEU A 139 -8.68 13.10 -11.30
N SER A 140 -8.99 14.31 -11.78
CA SER A 140 -9.25 14.55 -13.20
C SER A 140 -8.00 14.29 -14.06
N THR A 141 -8.17 14.13 -15.39
CA THR A 141 -7.05 13.95 -16.32
C THR A 141 -6.00 15.06 -16.20
N GLY A 142 -6.43 16.33 -16.17
CA GLY A 142 -5.52 17.47 -16.01
C GLY A 142 -4.81 17.53 -14.65
N GLN A 143 -5.48 17.11 -13.58
CA GLN A 143 -4.84 16.99 -12.26
C GLN A 143 -3.82 15.84 -12.22
N LYS A 144 -4.11 14.71 -12.88
CA LYS A 144 -3.14 13.61 -13.06
C LYS A 144 -1.90 14.10 -13.83
N ALA A 145 -2.11 14.80 -14.94
CA ALA A 145 -1.03 15.40 -15.72
C ALA A 145 -0.18 16.35 -14.84
N THR A 146 -0.84 17.20 -14.05
CA THR A 146 -0.17 18.11 -13.09
C THR A 146 0.69 17.33 -12.08
N ALA A 147 0.15 16.25 -11.48
CA ALA A 147 0.87 15.43 -10.52
C ALA A 147 2.12 14.79 -11.16
N VAL A 148 1.99 14.25 -12.37
CA VAL A 148 3.10 13.64 -13.13
C VAL A 148 4.16 14.69 -13.46
N LEU A 149 3.76 15.86 -13.97
CA LEU A 149 4.68 16.96 -14.30
C LEU A 149 5.46 17.43 -13.07
N LEU A 150 4.80 17.60 -11.91
CA LEU A 150 5.47 17.97 -10.67
C LEU A 150 6.51 16.95 -10.23
N LEU A 151 6.23 15.66 -10.41
CA LEU A 151 7.18 14.57 -10.12
C LEU A 151 8.37 14.57 -11.09
N LEU A 152 8.13 14.74 -12.39
CA LEU A 152 9.18 14.75 -13.42
C LEU A 152 10.13 15.94 -13.27
N LEU A 153 9.59 17.14 -13.01
CA LEU A 153 10.37 18.37 -12.83
C LEU A 153 11.24 18.34 -11.55
N LEU A 154 10.90 17.48 -10.59
CA LEU A 154 11.65 17.31 -9.34
C LEU A 154 12.98 16.56 -9.51
N GLU A 155 13.02 15.69 -10.51
CA GLU A 155 14.10 14.72 -10.75
C GLU A 155 14.99 15.10 -11.96
N SER A 156 14.67 16.17 -12.71
CA SER A 156 15.45 16.53 -13.90
C SER A 156 16.57 17.53 -13.63
N GLU A 157 17.82 17.09 -13.71
CA GLU A 157 18.98 17.99 -13.93
C GLU A 157 19.19 18.31 -15.43
N ALA A 158 18.52 17.55 -16.31
CA ALA A 158 18.55 17.71 -17.76
C ALA A 158 17.28 18.43 -18.27
N PRO A 159 17.33 19.11 -19.43
CA PRO A 159 16.15 19.74 -20.02
C PRO A 159 15.07 18.70 -20.33
N LEU A 160 13.88 18.90 -19.76
CA LEU A 160 12.69 18.09 -20.04
C LEU A 160 12.01 18.63 -21.30
N VAL A 161 11.89 17.81 -22.34
CA VAL A 161 11.10 18.11 -23.55
C VAL A 161 9.76 17.41 -23.42
N VAL A 162 8.68 18.17 -23.41
CA VAL A 162 7.30 17.67 -23.36
C VAL A 162 6.59 18.19 -24.59
N ASP A 163 5.96 17.31 -25.36
CA ASP A 163 5.17 17.67 -26.53
C ASP A 163 3.69 17.73 -26.13
N GLN A 164 3.05 18.86 -26.40
CA GLN A 164 1.62 19.12 -26.15
C GLN A 164 1.11 18.76 -24.73
N PRO A 165 1.77 19.15 -23.62
CA PRO A 165 1.23 18.90 -22.28
C PRO A 165 -0.12 19.59 -22.01
N GLU A 166 -0.48 20.59 -22.81
CA GLU A 166 -1.71 21.38 -22.66
C GLU A 166 -3.00 20.62 -22.99
N ASP A 167 -2.96 19.63 -23.88
CA ASP A 167 -4.17 18.94 -24.38
C ASP A 167 -4.94 18.22 -23.25
N ASP A 168 -4.22 17.64 -22.28
CA ASP A 168 -4.82 16.98 -21.10
C ASP A 168 -5.16 17.96 -19.96
N LEU A 169 -4.57 19.16 -19.97
CA LEU A 169 -4.77 20.19 -18.95
C LEU A 169 -6.01 21.06 -19.22
N ASP A 170 -6.42 21.21 -20.49
CA ASP A 170 -7.40 22.22 -20.92
C ASP A 170 -8.86 21.73 -21.03
N ASN A 171 -9.27 20.78 -20.17
CA ASN A 171 -10.68 20.40 -20.05
C ASN A 171 -11.38 21.25 -18.97
N ARG A 172 -11.93 22.39 -19.40
CA ARG A 172 -12.81 23.26 -18.61
C ARG A 172 -14.22 22.71 -18.48
#